data_AF-A0A6A0HNF2-F1
#
_entry.id   AF-A0A6A0HNF2-F1
#
_cell.length_a   1.000
_cell.length_b   1.000
_cell.length_c   1.000
_cell.angle_alpha   90.00
_cell.angle_beta   90.00
_cell.angle_gamma   90.00
#
_symmetry.space_group_name_H-M   'P 1'
#
loop_
_entity.id
_entity.type
_entity.pdbx_description
1 polymer ?
#
loop_
_entity_poly.entity_id
_entity_poly.type
_entity_poly.pdbx_seq_one_letter_code
_entity_poly.pdbx_strand_id
1 'polypeptide(L)'
;MSPNVAKIVAPLVNNGLYENAEAAVKDLMAHHILHQIEHYRAIVAKFEEKYGMRYSQFTAYLQERAKQLAGQPALHKKFMLEEEDALDWKIATEMLESWLGLRGKSAA
;
A
#
# COMPACT_ATOMS: atom_id res chain seq x y z
N MET A 1 -2.16 -23.34 18.38
CA MET A 1 -1.01 -22.65 17.74
C MET A 1 -0.09 -23.72 17.14
N SER A 2 0.45 -23.56 15.93
CA SER A 2 1.33 -24.60 15.37
C SER A 2 2.65 -24.67 16.16
N PRO A 3 3.22 -25.87 16.38
CA PRO A 3 4.46 -26.04 17.14
C PRO A 3 5.66 -25.31 16.51
N ASN A 4 5.55 -24.89 15.25
CA ASN A 4 6.59 -24.15 14.55
C ASN A 4 6.60 -22.66 14.93
N VAL A 5 5.42 -22.03 15.06
CA VAL A 5 5.33 -20.60 15.43
C VAL A 5 5.80 -20.38 16.86
N ALA A 6 5.46 -21.29 17.78
CA ALA A 6 5.88 -21.20 19.18
C ALA A 6 7.41 -21.24 19.31
N LYS A 7 8.10 -22.03 18.47
CA LYS A 7 9.58 -22.08 18.43
C LYS A 7 10.19 -20.78 17.91
N ILE A 8 9.55 -20.14 16.92
CA ILE A 8 10.03 -18.87 16.34
C ILE A 8 10.00 -17.75 17.39
N VAL A 9 8.93 -17.67 18.19
CA VAL A 9 8.77 -16.60 19.20
C VAL A 9 9.33 -16.96 20.58
N ALA A 10 9.76 -18.20 20.79
CA ALA A 10 10.33 -18.66 22.06
C ALA A 10 11.48 -17.78 22.59
N PRO A 11 12.42 -17.27 21.76
CA PRO A 11 13.45 -16.35 22.25
C PRO A 11 12.88 -15.08 22.88
N LEU A 12 11.76 -14.56 22.36
CA LEU A 12 11.14 -13.34 22.87
C LEU A 12 10.52 -13.55 24.26
N VAL A 13 9.95 -14.73 24.49
CA VAL A 13 9.39 -15.11 25.80
C VAL A 13 10.53 -15.45 26.78
N ASN A 14 11.52 -16.24 26.34
CA ASN A 14 12.63 -16.68 27.18
C ASN A 14 13.50 -15.50 27.65
N ASN A 15 13.60 -14.44 26.86
CA ASN A 15 14.29 -13.20 27.21
C ASN A 15 13.42 -12.23 28.03
N GLY A 16 12.19 -12.61 28.39
CA GLY A 16 11.27 -11.80 29.18
C GLY A 16 10.68 -10.59 28.45
N LEU A 17 10.75 -10.53 27.12
CA LEU A 17 10.16 -9.44 26.33
C LEU A 17 8.63 -9.54 26.23
N TYR A 18 8.10 -10.76 26.34
CA TYR A 18 6.66 -11.05 26.32
C TYR A 18 6.30 -12.12 27.33
N GLU A 19 5.09 -12.01 27.88
CA GLU A 19 4.57 -12.96 28.89
C GLU A 19 4.39 -14.37 28.34
N ASN A 20 3.97 -14.49 27.08
CA ASN A 20 3.76 -15.76 26.41
C ASN A 20 3.80 -15.60 24.89
N ALA A 21 3.84 -16.74 24.19
CA ALA A 21 3.93 -16.79 22.74
C ALA A 21 2.73 -16.15 22.04
N GLU A 22 1.53 -16.23 22.61
CA GLU A 22 0.32 -15.62 22.03
C GLU A 22 0.39 -14.09 22.10
N ALA A 23 0.80 -13.53 23.23
CA ALA A 23 1.02 -12.10 23.41
C ALA A 23 2.07 -11.56 22.42
N ALA A 24 3.20 -12.27 22.28
CA ALA A 24 4.24 -11.93 21.31
C ALA A 24 3.70 -11.90 19.87
N VAL A 25 2.97 -12.94 19.46
CA VAL A 25 2.41 -12.99 18.10
C VAL A 25 1.40 -11.88 17.87
N LYS A 26 0.48 -11.62 18.81
CA LYS A 26 -0.53 -10.57 18.66
C LYS A 26 0.12 -9.20 18.47
N ASP A 27 1.10 -8.86 19.30
CA ASP A 27 1.76 -7.56 19.23
C ASP A 27 2.58 -7.40 17.95
N LEU A 28 3.37 -8.42 17.58
CA LEU A 28 4.14 -8.42 16.33
C LEU A 28 3.24 -8.30 15.10
N MET A 29 2.09 -8.99 15.09
CA MET A 29 1.12 -8.87 14.00
C MET A 29 0.49 -7.49 13.96
N ALA A 30 0.10 -6.92 15.10
CA ALA A 30 -0.46 -5.57 15.16
C ALA A 30 0.55 -4.53 14.66
N HIS A 31 1.80 -4.62 15.12
CA HIS A 31 2.89 -3.76 14.67
C HIS A 31 3.12 -3.89 13.17
N HIS A 32 3.14 -5.12 12.63
CA HIS A 32 3.30 -5.34 11.19
C HIS A 32 2.16 -4.71 10.38
N ILE A 33 0.90 -4.91 10.79
CA ILE A 33 -0.27 -4.33 10.12
C ILE A 33 -0.18 -2.80 10.11
N LEU A 34 0.13 -2.18 11.26
CA LEU A 34 0.27 -0.73 11.36
C LEU A 34 1.38 -0.20 10.45
N HIS A 35 2.55 -0.85 10.46
CA HIS A 35 3.67 -0.49 9.60
C HIS A 35 3.30 -0.58 8.11
N GLN A 36 2.56 -1.62 7.69
CA GLN A 36 2.09 -1.73 6.31
C GLN A 36 1.12 -0.61 5.93
N ILE A 37 0.17 -0.27 6.82
CA ILE A 37 -0.76 0.85 6.62
C ILE A 37 0.00 2.16 6.46
N GLU A 38 0.96 2.45 7.34
CA GLU A 38 1.78 3.67 7.30
C GLU A 38 2.62 3.73 6.03
N HIS A 39 3.24 2.61 5.64
CA HIS A 39 4.01 2.51 4.41
C HIS A 39 3.19 2.89 3.16
N TYR A 40 2.01 2.30 2.98
CA TYR A 40 1.18 2.60 1.82
C TYR A 40 0.54 3.99 1.88
N ARG A 41 0.20 4.49 3.07
CA ARG A 41 -0.23 5.89 3.24
C ARG A 41 0.85 6.86 2.79
N ALA A 42 2.11 6.61 3.13
CA ALA A 42 3.22 7.46 2.71
C ALA A 42 3.40 7.46 1.19
N ILE A 43 3.26 6.30 0.53
CA ILE A 43 3.31 6.21 -0.93
C ILE A 43 2.15 6.97 -1.58
N VAL A 44 0.92 6.80 -1.09
CA VAL A 44 -0.25 7.53 -1.57
C VAL A 44 -0.05 9.04 -1.41
N ALA A 45 0.37 9.50 -0.22
CA ALA A 45 0.61 10.91 0.06
C ALA A 45 1.70 11.50 -0.84
N LYS A 46 2.79 10.76 -1.10
CA LYS A 46 3.85 11.17 -2.02
C LYS A 46 3.31 11.45 -3.43
N PHE A 47 2.40 10.61 -3.93
CA PHE A 47 1.82 10.83 -5.25
C PHE A 47 0.78 11.96 -5.24
N GLU A 48 -0.04 12.07 -4.19
CA GLU A 48 -0.97 13.20 -4.02
C GLU A 48 -0.22 14.53 -4.00
N GLU A 49 0.93 14.60 -3.31
CA GLU A 49 1.80 15.77 -3.29
C GLU A 49 2.43 16.04 -4.67
N LYS A 50 2.97 14.99 -5.33
CA LYS A 50 3.61 15.12 -6.66
C LYS A 50 2.65 15.66 -7.73
N TYR A 51 1.39 15.26 -7.70
CA TYR A 51 0.40 15.62 -8.72
C TYR A 51 -0.61 16.68 -8.28
N GLY A 52 -0.66 17.02 -6.98
CA GLY A 52 -1.60 18.00 -6.44
C GLY A 52 -3.06 17.58 -6.53
N MET A 53 -3.35 16.28 -6.58
CA MET A 53 -4.70 15.73 -6.76
C MET A 53 -4.82 14.33 -6.15
N ARG A 54 -6.03 13.81 -6.00
CA ARG A 54 -6.28 12.43 -5.55
C ARG A 54 -6.15 11.43 -6.70
N TYR A 55 -5.97 10.15 -6.37
CA TYR A 55 -5.83 9.08 -7.37
C TYR A 55 -6.98 9.05 -8.39
N SER A 56 -8.23 9.20 -7.95
CA SER A 56 -9.41 9.23 -8.84
C SER A 56 -9.43 10.42 -9.81
N GLN A 57 -8.83 11.55 -9.42
CA GLN A 57 -8.68 12.71 -10.30
C GLN A 57 -7.53 12.49 -11.28
N PHE A 58 -6.45 11.86 -10.81
CA PHE A 58 -5.28 11.52 -11.63
C PHE A 58 -5.60 10.52 -12.74
N THR A 59 -6.44 9.51 -12.48
CA THR A 59 -6.87 8.56 -13.52
C THR A 59 -7.72 9.24 -14.60
N ALA A 60 -8.63 10.13 -14.23
CA ALA A 60 -9.38 10.94 -15.20
C ALA A 60 -8.46 11.85 -16.02
N TYR A 61 -7.46 12.46 -15.37
CA TYR A 61 -6.44 13.25 -16.03
C TYR A 61 -5.66 12.44 -17.09
N LEU A 62 -5.22 11.24 -16.75
CA LEU A 62 -4.49 10.36 -17.67
C LEU A 62 -5.32 9.97 -18.90
N GLN A 63 -6.62 9.70 -18.70
CA GLN A 63 -7.53 9.41 -19.82
C GLN A 63 -7.64 10.58 -20.80
N GLU A 64 -7.78 11.81 -20.31
CA GLU A 64 -7.81 12.99 -21.17
C GLU A 64 -6.46 13.23 -21.86
N ARG A 65 -5.36 13.00 -21.14
CA ARG A 65 -4.01 13.16 -21.68
C ARG A 65 -3.70 12.14 -22.78
N ALA A 66 -4.16 10.90 -22.63
CA ALA A 66 -4.02 9.85 -23.64
C ALA A 66 -4.67 10.24 -24.97
N LYS A 67 -5.83 10.92 -24.94
CA LYS A 67 -6.52 11.40 -26.15
C LYS A 67 -5.69 12.44 -26.92
N GLN A 68 -4.89 13.24 -26.21
CA GLN A 68 -4.04 14.28 -26.80
C GLN A 68 -2.71 13.73 -27.33
N LEU A 69 -2.34 12.49 -26.97
CA LEU A 69 -1.07 11.88 -27.30
C LEU A 69 -0.89 11.62 -28.81
N ALA A 70 -1.98 11.28 -29.50
CA ALA A 70 -1.97 10.86 -30.91
C ALA A 70 -1.35 11.89 -31.87
N GLY A 71 -1.30 13.17 -31.48
CA GLY A 71 -0.71 14.24 -32.28
C GLY A 71 0.70 14.69 -31.86
N GLN A 72 1.26 14.17 -30.76
CA GLN A 72 2.48 14.74 -30.16
C GLN A 72 3.47 13.67 -29.65
N PRO A 73 4.33 13.13 -30.54
CA PRO A 73 5.35 12.12 -30.19
C PRO A 73 6.28 12.55 -29.04
N ALA A 74 6.59 13.85 -28.95
CA ALA A 74 7.45 14.39 -27.89
C ALA A 74 6.87 14.21 -26.47
N LEU A 75 5.55 14.05 -26.34
CA LEU A 75 4.88 13.85 -25.05
C LEU A 75 4.81 12.39 -24.60
N HIS A 76 5.13 11.43 -25.48
CA HIS A 76 4.94 10.00 -25.18
C HIS A 76 5.80 9.55 -24.00
N LYS A 77 7.08 9.94 -23.95
CA LYS A 77 7.97 9.56 -22.85
C LYS A 77 7.48 10.07 -21.49
N LYS A 78 7.00 11.32 -21.45
CA LYS A 78 6.48 11.90 -20.21
C LYS A 78 5.18 11.21 -19.77
N PHE A 79 4.32 10.86 -20.73
CA PHE A 79 3.10 10.12 -20.45
C PHE A 79 3.37 8.70 -19.94
N MET A 80 4.36 7.99 -20.50
CA MET A 80 4.77 6.67 -19.98
C MET A 80 5.20 6.72 -18.51
N LEU A 81 5.98 7.72 -18.12
CA LEU A 81 6.37 7.90 -16.70
C LEU A 81 5.15 8.13 -15.80
N GLU A 82 4.17 8.90 -16.27
CA GLU A 82 2.95 9.15 -15.51
C GLU A 82 2.06 7.90 -15.40
N GLU A 83 2.05 7.03 -16.40
CA GLU A 83 1.40 5.71 -16.33
C GLU A 83 2.12 4.76 -15.36
N GLU A 84 3.45 4.77 -15.32
CA GLU A 84 4.24 4.04 -14.32
C GLU A 84 3.89 4.53 -12.90
N ASP A 85 3.88 5.84 -12.69
CA ASP A 85 3.45 6.45 -11.43
C ASP A 85 1.99 6.08 -11.09
N ALA A 86 1.09 6.02 -12.08
CA ALA A 86 -0.30 5.60 -11.89
C ALA A 86 -0.43 4.16 -11.41
N LEU A 87 0.39 3.26 -11.96
CA LEU A 87 0.41 1.86 -11.57
C LEU A 87 0.89 1.69 -10.13
N ASP A 88 2.00 2.32 -9.77
CA ASP A 88 2.52 2.28 -8.41
C ASP A 88 1.53 2.84 -7.39
N TRP A 89 0.87 3.95 -7.75
CA TRP A 89 -0.15 4.56 -6.90
C TRP A 89 -1.39 3.69 -6.77
N LYS A 90 -1.83 3.03 -7.85
CA LYS A 90 -2.93 2.06 -7.81
C LYS A 90 -2.62 0.93 -6.84
N ILE A 91 -1.44 0.33 -6.97
CA ILE A 91 -1.00 -0.76 -6.10
C ILE A 91 -1.00 -0.31 -4.64
N ALA A 92 -0.43 0.87 -4.35
CA ALA A 92 -0.40 1.38 -2.98
C ALA A 92 -1.80 1.62 -2.40
N THR A 93 -2.70 2.19 -3.19
CA THR A 93 -4.10 2.45 -2.79
C THR A 93 -4.83 1.13 -2.50
N GLU A 94 -4.75 0.17 -3.43
CA GLU A 94 -5.40 -1.13 -3.28
C GLU A 94 -4.83 -1.93 -2.09
N MET A 95 -3.51 -1.86 -1.84
CA MET A 95 -2.88 -2.52 -0.70
C MET A 95 -3.30 -1.87 0.61
N LEU A 96 -3.35 -0.52 0.66
CA LEU A 96 -3.85 0.21 1.82
C LEU A 96 -5.29 -0.20 2.16
N GLU A 97 -6.17 -0.26 1.18
CA GLU A 97 -7.56 -0.71 1.36
C GLU A 97 -7.65 -2.15 1.86
N SER A 98 -6.76 -3.03 1.39
CA SER A 98 -6.68 -4.42 1.84
C SER A 98 -6.31 -4.51 3.32
N TRP A 99 -5.25 -3.81 3.75
CA TRP A 99 -4.80 -3.79 5.15
C TRP A 99 -5.82 -3.13 6.09
N LEU A 100 -6.62 -2.19 5.59
CA LEU A 100 -7.74 -1.58 6.32
C LEU A 100 -9.02 -2.44 6.33
N GLY A 101 -9.05 -3.58 5.62
CA GLY A 101 -10.23 -4.43 5.52
C GLY A 101 -11.39 -3.80 4.74
N LEU A 102 -11.11 -2.87 3.83
CA LEU A 102 -12.11 -2.14 3.05
C LEU A 102 -12.48 -2.85 1.74
N ARG A 103 -11.61 -3.72 1.22
CA ARG A 103 -11.77 -4.40 -0.08
C ARG A 103 -13.00 -5.35 -0.16
N GLY A 104 -13.63 -5.68 0.98
CA GLY A 104 -14.85 -6.51 1.05
C GLY A 104 -16.15 -5.76 1.32
N LYS A 105 -16.13 -4.44 1.54
CA LYS A 105 -17.33 -3.65 1.87
C LYS A 105 -17.91 -2.87 0.70
N SER A 106 -17.22 -2.83 -0.44
CA SER A 106 -17.63 -2.09 -1.64
C SER A 106 -18.40 -2.97 -2.66
N ALA A 107 -18.78 -4.19 -2.29
CA ALA A 107 -19.51 -5.14 -3.13
C ALA A 107 -20.83 -5.63 -2.48
N ALA A 108 -21.52 -4.76 -1.75
CA ALA A 108 -22.84 -5.01 -1.18
C ALA A 108 -23.85 -3.98 -1.71
#